data_AF-A0A2E2C9B1-F1
#
_entry.id   AF-A0A2E2C9B1-F1
#
_cell.length_a   1.000
_cell.length_b   1.000
_cell.length_c   1.000
_cell.angle_alpha   90.00
_cell.angle_beta   90.00
_cell.angle_gamma   90.00
#
_symmetry.space_group_name_H-M   'P 1'
#
loop_
_entity.id
_entity.type
_entity.pdbx_description
1 polymer ?
#
loop_
_entity_poly.entity_id
_entity_poly.type
_entity_poly.pdbx_seq_one_letter_code
_entity_poly.pdbx_strand_id
1 'polypeptide(L)'
;MKHIQNTIHVKVYLVGRLLRMGKPNQPWPYSARSIYPPDFMFNDGVEQYQVPHEFDLLATPTSEFYVVVAIFGEEYVLNLGGPEIDGYEQWLKSNNYASPLYHGKNA
;
A
#
# COMPACT_ATOMS: atom_id res chain seq x y z
N MET A 1 2.41 19.74 4.70
CA MET A 1 2.89 18.40 4.30
C MET A 1 3.38 17.51 5.45
N LYS A 2 4.29 17.95 6.35
CA LYS A 2 4.80 17.10 7.46
C LYS A 2 3.71 16.50 8.37
N HIS A 3 2.65 17.25 8.68
CA HIS A 3 1.56 16.75 9.52
C HIS A 3 0.77 15.59 8.90
N ILE A 4 0.54 15.62 7.59
CA ILE A 4 -0.23 14.59 6.88
C ILE A 4 0.56 13.27 6.83
N GLN A 5 1.84 13.34 6.49
CA GLN A 5 2.77 12.20 6.52
C GLN A 5 2.83 11.55 7.91
N ASN A 6 2.89 12.35 8.97
CA ASN A 6 2.91 11.84 10.34
C ASN A 6 1.57 11.17 10.74
N THR A 7 0.43 11.73 10.31
CA THR A 7 -0.89 11.13 10.54
C THR A 7 -1.07 9.82 9.77
N ILE A 8 -0.60 9.75 8.52
CA ILE A 8 -0.71 8.52 7.71
C ILE A 8 0.19 7.42 8.25
N HIS A 9 1.44 7.75 8.63
CA HIS A 9 2.35 6.81 9.28
C HIS A 9 1.72 6.22 10.56
N VAL A 10 1.07 7.07 11.39
CA VAL A 10 0.32 6.62 12.57
C VAL A 10 -0.87 5.73 12.20
N LYS A 11 -1.59 6.01 11.12
CA LYS A 11 -2.71 5.17 10.64
C LYS A 11 -2.25 3.82 10.10
N VAL A 12 -1.16 3.76 9.34
CA VAL A 12 -0.55 2.52 8.85
C VAL A 12 -0.04 1.67 10.01
N TYR A 13 0.61 2.29 11.00
CA TYR A 13 0.94 1.59 12.25
C TYR A 13 -0.29 1.09 13.00
N LEU A 14 -1.38 1.86 13.02
CA LEU A 14 -2.64 1.43 13.64
C LEU A 14 -3.22 0.23 12.90
N VAL A 15 -3.18 0.19 11.57
CA VAL A 15 -3.57 -1.00 10.78
C VAL A 15 -2.72 -2.21 11.16
N GLY A 16 -1.38 -2.05 11.19
CA GLY A 16 -0.48 -3.12 11.67
C GLY A 16 -0.74 -3.53 13.13
N ARG A 17 -1.20 -2.60 13.98
CA ARG A 17 -1.58 -2.86 15.37
C ARG A 17 -2.92 -3.58 15.50
N LEU A 18 -3.87 -3.30 14.61
CA LEU A 18 -5.19 -3.95 14.58
C LEU A 18 -5.12 -5.37 14.02
N LEU A 19 -4.21 -5.63 13.09
CA LEU A 19 -3.89 -6.99 12.61
C LEU A 19 -3.20 -7.88 13.67
N ARG A 20 -3.05 -7.38 14.90
CA ARG A 20 -2.25 -8.00 15.95
C ARG A 20 -3.11 -8.66 17.03
N MET A 21 -2.92 -9.98 17.17
CA MET A 21 -3.04 -10.70 18.45
C MET A 21 -1.65 -11.18 18.97
N GLY A 22 -0.54 -10.55 18.54
CA GLY A 22 0.85 -11.00 18.78
C GLY A 22 1.77 -10.03 19.56
N LYS A 23 2.91 -10.56 20.03
CA LYS A 23 3.90 -10.07 21.04
C LYS A 23 4.28 -8.57 20.98
N PRO A 24 4.15 -7.76 22.04
CA PRO A 24 4.61 -6.35 22.12
C PRO A 24 6.00 -6.09 21.52
N ASN A 25 6.18 -4.97 20.80
CA ASN A 25 7.48 -4.36 20.42
C ASN A 25 8.28 -4.90 19.22
N GLN A 26 7.68 -5.60 18.25
CA GLN A 26 8.33 -5.86 16.96
C GLN A 26 7.77 -4.91 15.88
N PRO A 27 8.61 -4.08 15.22
CA PRO A 27 8.17 -3.27 14.09
C PRO A 27 7.73 -4.20 12.96
N TRP A 28 6.59 -3.90 12.34
CA TRP A 28 6.11 -4.64 11.17
C TRP A 28 6.59 -3.90 9.92
N PRO A 29 7.46 -4.51 9.10
CA PRO A 29 7.93 -3.88 7.88
C PRO A 29 6.77 -3.54 6.94
N TYR A 30 6.89 -2.41 6.28
CA TYR A 30 5.94 -1.96 5.27
C TYR A 30 6.72 -1.24 4.17
N SER A 31 6.18 -1.25 2.95
CA SER A 31 6.67 -0.41 1.86
C SER A 31 5.88 0.89 1.80
N ALA A 32 6.53 1.99 1.43
CA ALA A 32 5.90 3.27 1.14
C ALA A 32 6.49 3.88 -0.12
N ARG A 33 5.65 4.36 -1.03
CA ARG A 33 6.08 5.04 -2.25
C ARG A 33 5.00 5.95 -2.82
N SER A 34 5.43 6.94 -3.59
CA SER A 34 4.52 7.80 -4.36
C SER A 34 4.20 7.14 -5.71
N ILE A 35 2.91 7.00 -6.02
CA ILE A 35 2.39 6.51 -7.31
C ILE A 35 1.84 7.64 -8.18
N TYR A 36 1.45 8.77 -7.57
CA TYR A 36 1.13 10.04 -8.24
C TYR A 36 1.14 11.20 -7.22
N PRO A 37 1.28 12.46 -7.65
CA PRO A 37 1.27 13.62 -6.75
C PRO A 37 -0.08 13.81 -6.00
N PRO A 38 -0.10 14.37 -4.78
CA PRO A 38 -1.33 14.55 -3.99
C PRO A 38 -2.43 15.39 -4.66
N ASP A 39 -2.06 16.28 -5.58
CA ASP A 39 -2.94 17.15 -6.35
C ASP A 39 -3.26 16.59 -7.75
N PHE A 40 -2.87 15.34 -8.04
CA PHE A 40 -3.17 14.70 -9.30
C PHE A 40 -4.68 14.58 -9.53
N MET A 41 -5.09 14.98 -10.73
CA MET A 41 -6.47 14.88 -11.20
C MET A 41 -6.56 13.75 -12.22
N PHE A 42 -7.34 12.73 -11.90
CA PHE A 42 -7.74 11.70 -12.86
C PHE A 42 -8.77 12.29 -13.83
N ASN A 43 -8.88 11.68 -15.00
CA ASN A 43 -9.84 12.06 -16.03
C ASN A 43 -10.39 10.79 -16.68
N ASP A 44 -11.72 10.62 -16.65
CA ASP A 44 -12.42 9.48 -17.23
C ASP A 44 -12.93 9.74 -18.67
N GLY A 45 -12.56 10.89 -19.25
CA GLY A 45 -13.03 11.39 -20.54
C GLY A 45 -14.19 12.38 -20.42
N VAL A 46 -14.84 12.49 -19.25
CA VAL A 46 -15.99 13.37 -19.01
C VAL A 46 -15.65 14.45 -17.98
N GLU A 47 -15.04 14.06 -16.86
CA GLU A 47 -14.73 14.98 -15.77
C GLU A 47 -13.36 14.73 -15.15
N GLN A 48 -12.84 15.77 -14.50
CA GLN A 48 -11.64 15.68 -13.68
C GLN A 48 -12.01 15.42 -12.23
N TYR A 49 -11.40 14.42 -11.62
CA TYR A 49 -11.67 14.03 -10.24
C TYR A 49 -10.39 13.68 -9.48
N GLN A 50 -10.44 13.75 -8.15
CA GLN A 50 -9.37 13.27 -7.28
C GLN A 50 -9.72 11.89 -6.74
N VAL A 51 -8.70 11.08 -6.49
CA VAL A 51 -8.81 9.85 -5.71
C VAL A 51 -8.11 10.09 -4.37
N PRO A 52 -8.87 10.43 -3.29
CA PRO A 52 -8.28 10.72 -1.99
C PRO A 52 -7.70 9.48 -1.32
N HIS A 53 -8.31 8.32 -1.57
CA HIS A 53 -7.84 7.03 -1.08
C HIS A 53 -8.34 5.90 -1.97
N GLU A 54 -7.57 4.83 -2.01
CA GLU A 54 -7.93 3.55 -2.65
C GLU A 54 -7.16 2.42 -1.95
N PHE A 55 -7.66 1.19 -2.05
CA PHE A 55 -7.00 0.03 -1.46
C PHE A 55 -7.31 -1.24 -2.24
N ASP A 56 -6.44 -2.24 -2.12
CA ASP A 56 -6.65 -3.58 -2.64
C ASP A 56 -5.89 -4.62 -1.80
N LEU A 57 -6.18 -5.90 -2.04
CA LEU A 57 -5.40 -7.03 -1.52
C LEU A 57 -4.55 -7.62 -2.64
N LEU A 58 -3.25 -7.70 -2.41
CA LEU A 58 -2.32 -8.37 -3.30
C LEU A 58 -2.07 -9.80 -2.79
N ALA A 59 -2.40 -10.79 -3.59
CA ALA A 59 -1.94 -12.16 -3.41
C ALA A 59 -0.69 -12.39 -4.28
N THR A 60 0.39 -12.88 -3.70
CA THR A 60 1.62 -13.22 -4.44
C THR A 60 1.63 -14.71 -4.83
N PRO A 61 2.42 -15.10 -5.84
CA PRO A 61 2.62 -16.52 -6.19
C PRO A 61 3.20 -17.37 -5.04
N THR A 62 3.86 -16.74 -4.07
CA THR A 62 4.41 -17.35 -2.85
C THR A 62 3.36 -17.56 -1.74
N SER A 63 2.06 -17.37 -2.05
CA SER A 63 0.94 -17.50 -1.10
C SER A 63 0.99 -16.51 0.06
N GLU A 64 1.59 -15.34 -0.16
CA GLU A 64 1.55 -14.23 0.78
C GLU A 64 0.44 -13.27 0.40
N PHE A 65 -0.16 -12.65 1.42
CA PHE A 65 -1.20 -11.65 1.24
C PHE A 65 -0.75 -10.32 1.79
N TYR A 66 -0.89 -9.29 0.98
CA TYR A 66 -0.51 -7.93 1.34
C TYR A 66 -1.74 -7.02 1.23
N VAL A 67 -1.91 -6.12 2.21
CA VAL A 67 -2.82 -4.99 2.06
C VAL A 67 -2.07 -3.84 1.41
N VAL A 68 -2.66 -3.29 0.35
CA VAL A 68 -2.14 -2.16 -0.42
C VAL A 68 -3.11 -1.00 -0.23
N VAL A 69 -2.65 0.13 0.26
CA VAL A 69 -3.48 1.33 0.49
C VAL A 69 -2.78 2.54 -0.09
N ALA A 70 -3.43 3.30 -0.96
CA ALA A 70 -2.97 4.61 -1.35
C ALA A 70 -3.83 5.71 -0.73
N ILE A 71 -3.19 6.77 -0.24
CA ILE A 71 -3.85 7.99 0.26
C ILE A 71 -3.21 9.17 -0.44
N PHE A 72 -3.97 9.88 -1.26
CA PHE A 72 -3.48 10.97 -2.12
C PHE A 72 -2.20 10.59 -2.89
N GLY A 73 -2.19 9.40 -3.49
CA GLY A 73 -1.08 8.92 -4.30
C GLY A 73 0.15 8.42 -3.52
N GLU A 74 0.13 8.45 -2.19
CA GLU A 74 1.12 7.74 -1.38
C GLU A 74 0.62 6.33 -1.07
N GLU A 75 1.26 5.33 -1.66
CA GLU A 75 0.97 3.91 -1.51
C GLU A 75 1.75 3.32 -0.32
N TYR A 76 1.05 2.51 0.48
CA TYR A 76 1.57 1.75 1.60
C TYR A 76 1.23 0.28 1.42
N VAL A 77 2.21 -0.60 1.63
CA VAL A 77 2.03 -2.04 1.50
C VAL A 77 2.50 -2.78 2.74
N LEU A 78 1.65 -3.63 3.28
CA LEU A 78 1.90 -4.38 4.51
C LEU A 78 1.54 -5.85 4.31
N ASN A 79 2.42 -6.76 4.70
CA ASN A 79 2.14 -8.19 4.71
C ASN A 79 1.16 -8.53 5.84
N LEU A 80 0.11 -9.30 5.53
CA LEU A 80 -0.91 -9.72 6.49
C LEU A 80 -0.52 -10.99 7.27
N GLY A 81 0.38 -11.81 6.71
CA GLY A 81 0.77 -13.10 7.26
C GLY A 81 1.95 -13.03 8.24
N GLY A 82 2.84 -12.05 8.10
CA GLY A 82 4.03 -11.93 8.94
C GLY A 82 4.82 -10.64 8.72
N PRO A 83 5.78 -10.32 9.60
CA PRO A 83 6.59 -9.11 9.51
C PRO A 83 7.70 -9.23 8.44
N GLU A 84 7.32 -9.57 7.21
CA GLU A 84 8.22 -9.77 6.07
C GLU A 84 7.72 -8.98 4.86
N ILE A 85 8.61 -8.31 4.11
CA ILE A 85 8.25 -7.49 2.95
C ILE A 85 8.88 -7.98 1.65
N ASP A 86 9.83 -8.92 1.73
CA ASP A 86 10.64 -9.38 0.59
C ASP A 86 9.79 -9.94 -0.56
N GLY A 87 8.68 -10.61 -0.25
CA GLY A 87 7.74 -11.11 -1.25
C GLY A 87 7.10 -9.99 -2.08
N TYR A 88 6.74 -8.87 -1.45
CA TYR A 88 6.27 -7.68 -2.16
C TYR A 88 7.37 -7.06 -3.03
N GLU A 89 8.61 -6.98 -2.55
CA GLU A 89 9.72 -6.45 -3.35
C GLU A 89 10.00 -7.30 -4.61
N GLN A 90 9.90 -8.62 -4.49
CA GLN A 90 10.02 -9.53 -5.62
C GLN A 90 8.86 -9.38 -6.60
N TRP A 91 7.64 -9.23 -6.09
CA TRP A 91 6.47 -8.97 -6.91
C TRP A 91 6.63 -7.67 -7.71
N LEU A 92 7.11 -6.59 -7.06
CA LEU A 92 7.37 -5.32 -7.74
C LEU A 92 8.36 -5.46 -8.88
N LYS A 93 9.51 -6.11 -8.63
CA LYS A 93 10.53 -6.35 -9.66
C LYS A 93 9.96 -7.10 -10.87
N SER A 94 9.10 -8.10 -10.61
CA SER A 94 8.48 -8.93 -11.66
C SER A 94 7.38 -8.19 -12.43
N ASN A 95 6.83 -7.11 -11.87
CA ASN A 95 5.74 -6.32 -12.45
C ASN A 95 6.20 -4.91 -12.87
N ASN A 96 7.47 -4.75 -13.25
CA ASN A 96 8.05 -3.48 -13.71
C ASN A 96 7.84 -2.31 -12.72
N TYR A 97 7.84 -2.62 -11.42
CA TYR A 97 7.56 -1.67 -10.34
C TYR A 97 6.21 -0.98 -10.45
N ALA A 98 5.24 -1.56 -11.15
CA ALA A 98 3.89 -1.03 -11.21
C ALA A 98 3.17 -1.12 -9.84
N SER A 99 2.16 -0.28 -9.65
CA SER A 99 1.26 -0.39 -8.49
C SER A 99 0.34 -1.60 -8.63
N PRO A 100 0.20 -2.44 -7.58
CA PRO A 100 -0.85 -3.45 -7.51
C PRO A 100 -2.27 -2.87 -7.68
N LEU A 101 -2.47 -1.59 -7.33
CA LEU A 101 -3.77 -0.91 -7.49
C LEU A 101 -4.17 -0.79 -8.97
N TYR A 102 -3.19 -0.77 -9.88
CA TYR A 102 -3.38 -0.56 -11.31
C TYR A 102 -2.93 -1.72 -12.20
N HIS A 103 -2.13 -2.66 -11.68
CA HIS A 103 -1.51 -3.72 -12.48
C HIS A 103 -1.48 -5.06 -11.74
N GLY A 104 -1.53 -6.16 -12.50
CA GLY A 104 -1.35 -7.51 -11.96
C GLY A 104 -2.53 -8.02 -11.12
N LYS A 105 -3.73 -7.45 -11.31
CA LYS A 105 -4.95 -7.93 -10.64
C LYS A 105 -5.25 -9.38 -11.04
N ASN A 106 -5.24 -10.28 -10.07
CA ASN A 106 -5.80 -11.64 -10.12
C ASN A 106 -5.63 -12.36 -11.47
N ALA A 107 -4.38 -12.45 -11.96
CA ALA A 107 -4.03 -13.31 -13.08
C ALA A 107 -4.13 -14.79 -12.68
#